data_AF-A0A935HZQ8-F1
#
_entry.id   AF-A0A935HZQ8-F1
#
_cell.length_a   1.000
_cell.length_b   1.000
_cell.length_c   1.000
_cell.angle_alpha   90.00
_cell.angle_beta   90.00
_cell.angle_gamma   90.00
#
_symmetry.space_group_name_H-M   'P 1'
#
loop_
_entity.id
_entity.type
_entity.pdbx_description
1 polymer ?
#
loop_
_entity_poly.entity_id
_entity_poly.type
_entity_poly.pdbx_seq_one_letter_code
_entity_poly.pdbx_strand_id
1 'polypeptide(L)' 'MKHTHKLRNAPEKDKTYRVEYNGKELYDAKILEYDGGCWAKIKIENIVPSENDKMYKVGQEFDLKLGYYKFYEAETNQ' A
#
# COMPACT_ATOMS: atom_id res chain seq x y z
N MET A 1 3.00 16.71 15.83
CA MET A 1 1.66 16.09 15.67
C MET A 1 1.89 14.61 15.44
N LYS A 2 1.35 13.72 16.29
CA LYS A 2 1.56 12.27 16.15
C LYS A 2 0.65 11.76 15.04
N HIS A 3 1.14 11.76 13.80
CA HIS A 3 0.44 11.10 12.69
C HIS A 3 0.39 9.61 12.99
N THR A 4 -0.73 9.17 13.57
CA THR A 4 -0.91 7.79 14.03
C THR A 4 -1.49 7.02 12.85
N HIS A 5 -0.62 6.66 11.92
CA HIS A 5 -0.97 5.74 10.84
C HIS A 5 -1.48 4.43 11.46
N LYS A 6 -2.78 4.15 11.32
CA LYS A 6 -3.36 2.91 11.83
C LYS A 6 -2.88 1.75 10.96
N LEU A 7 -2.07 0.88 11.56
CA LEU A 7 -1.67 -0.38 10.94
C LEU A 7 -2.90 -1.26 10.77
N ARG A 8 -3.17 -1.71 9.55
CA ARG A 8 -4.22 -2.68 9.25
C ARG A 8 -3.58 -4.03 8.92
N ASN A 9 -3.97 -5.05 9.67
CA ASN A 9 -3.53 -6.44 9.42
C ASN A 9 -4.12 -7.01 8.11
N ALA A 10 -5.26 -6.49 7.68
CA ALA A 10 -5.91 -6.85 6.42
C ALA A 10 -6.41 -5.56 5.75
N PRO A 11 -6.01 -5.29 4.49
CA PRO A 11 -6.46 -4.10 3.80
C PRO A 11 -7.86 -4.32 3.20
N GLU A 12 -8.63 -3.26 3.06
CA GLU A 12 -10.01 -3.30 2.56
C GLU A 12 -10.03 -2.99 1.06
N LYS A 13 -10.91 -3.67 0.31
CA LYS A 13 -11.12 -3.39 -1.12
C LYS A 13 -11.53 -1.92 -1.32
N ASP A 14 -11.06 -1.33 -2.41
CA ASP A 14 -11.32 0.05 -2.82
C ASP A 14 -10.73 1.14 -1.91
N LYS A 15 -9.94 0.76 -0.89
CA LYS A 15 -9.18 1.70 -0.04
C LYS A 15 -7.74 1.83 -0.50
N THR A 16 -7.17 3.01 -0.23
CA THR A 16 -5.76 3.33 -0.51
C THR A 16 -4.94 3.28 0.77
N TYR A 17 -3.80 2.61 0.70
CA TYR A 17 -2.89 2.44 1.82
C TYR A 17 -1.47 2.83 1.42
N ARG A 18 -0.74 3.42 2.36
CA ARG A 18 0.71 3.53 2.30
C ARG A 18 1.30 2.15 2.57
N VAL A 19 2.08 1.64 1.62
CA VAL A 19 2.73 0.33 1.68
C VAL A 19 4.17 0.49 2.16
N GLU A 20 4.51 -0.21 3.24
CA GLU A 20 5.86 -0.29 3.79
C GLU A 20 6.39 -1.72 3.63
N TYR A 21 7.65 -1.83 3.22
CA TYR A 21 8.41 -3.08 3.19
C TYR A 21 9.70 -2.91 3.98
N ASN A 22 9.95 -3.77 4.96
CA ASN A 22 11.16 -3.73 5.80
C ASN A 22 11.47 -2.34 6.40
N GLY A 23 10.45 -1.61 6.87
CA GLY A 23 10.63 -0.29 7.46
C GLY A 23 10.85 0.85 6.47
N LYS A 24 10.75 0.60 5.15
CA LYS A 24 10.81 1.62 4.11
C LYS A 24 9.44 1.78 3.44
N GLU A 25 8.93 3.01 3.41
CA GLU A 25 7.75 3.38 2.65
C GLU A 25 8.06 3.34 1.15
N LEU A 26 7.20 2.68 0.36
CA LEU A 26 7.44 2.46 -1.06
C LEU A 26 6.51 3.29 -1.95
N TYR A 27 5.21 3.16 -1.71
CA TYR A 27 4.15 3.76 -2.54
C TYR A 27 2.82 3.78 -1.78
N ASP A 28 1.88 4.58 -2.27
CA ASP A 28 0.46 4.45 -1.96
C ASP A 28 -0.18 3.54 -3.00
N ALA A 29 -0.90 2.53 -2.55
CA ALA A 29 -1.61 1.62 -3.42
C ALA A 29 -3.07 1.46 -3.02
N LYS A 30 -3.95 1.46 -4.02
CA LYS A 30 -5.36 1.10 -3.89
C LYS A 30 -5.51 -0.42 -3.97
N ILE A 31 -6.28 -1.01 -3.06
CA ILE A 31 -6.66 -2.43 -3.16
C ILE A 31 -7.75 -2.56 -4.21
N LEU A 32 -7.45 -3.30 -5.28
CA LEU A 32 -8.43 -3.62 -6.33
C LEU A 32 -9.25 -4.85 -5.95
N GLU A 33 -8.59 -5.89 -5.46
CA GLU A 33 -9.21 -7.19 -5.14
C GLU A 33 -8.56 -7.78 -3.89
N TYR A 34 -9.38 -8.29 -2.97
CA TYR A 34 -8.93 -8.98 -1.77
C TYR A 34 -10.01 -9.94 -1.26
N ASP A 35 -9.75 -11.25 -1.35
CA ASP A 35 -10.66 -12.33 -0.94
C ASP A 35 -10.33 -12.93 0.44
N GLY A 36 -9.64 -12.17 1.31
CA GLY A 36 -9.27 -12.67 2.65
C GLY A 36 -8.06 -13.61 2.69
N GLY A 37 -7.34 -13.75 1.56
CA GLY A 37 -6.15 -14.60 1.44
C GLY A 37 -4.83 -13.92 1.84
N CYS A 38 -3.71 -14.55 1.50
CA CYS A 38 -2.37 -13.98 1.70
C CYS A 38 -1.96 -12.96 0.61
N TRP A 39 -2.78 -12.81 -0.42
CA TRP A 39 -2.51 -11.97 -1.59
C TRP A 39 -3.67 -10.99 -1.78
N ALA A 40 -3.33 -9.80 -2.25
CA ALA A 40 -4.29 -8.82 -2.73
C ALA A 40 -3.78 -8.22 -4.04
N LYS A 41 -4.70 -7.95 -4.97
CA LYS A 41 -4.37 -7.20 -6.17
C LYS A 41 -4.42 -5.72 -5.84
N ILE A 42 -3.35 -5.01 -6.19
CA ILE A 42 -3.22 -3.59 -5.90
C ILE A 42 -2.98 -2.79 -7.18
N LYS A 43 -3.23 -1.49 -7.09
CA LYS A 43 -2.85 -0.50 -8.08
C LYS A 43 -2.06 0.61 -7.40
N ILE A 44 -0.88 0.94 -7.91
CA ILE A 44 -0.09 2.05 -7.39
C ILE A 44 -0.75 3.37 -7.81
N GLU A 45 -1.11 4.19 -6.83
CA GLU A 45 -1.71 5.51 -7.06
C GLU A 45 -0.67 6.64 -6.91
N ASN A 46 0.33 6.45 -6.04
CA ASN A 46 1.40 7.41 -5.83
C ASN A 46 2.71 6.70 -5.42
N ILE A 47 3.87 7.20 -5.87
CA ILE A 47 5.18 6.64 -5.52
C ILE A 47 5.81 7.48 -4.41
N VAL A 48 6.36 6.83 -3.39
CA VAL A 48 7.16 7.52 -2.37
C VAL A 48 8.60 7.62 -2.86
N PRO A 49 9.21 8.83 -2.85
CA PRO A 49 10.62 8.99 -3.15
C PRO A 49 11.46 8.08 -2.25
N SER A 50 12.19 7.16 -2.87
CA SER A 50 13.03 6.19 -2.18
C SER A 50 14.10 5.67 -3.14
N GLU A 51 15.15 5.03 -2.62
CA GLU A 51 16.19 4.45 -3.48
C GLU A 51 15.66 3.47 -4.55
N ASN A 52 14.45 2.93 -4.34
CA ASN A 52 13.79 1.99 -5.23
C ASN A 52 12.61 2.59 -6.02
N ASP A 53 12.39 3.92 -5.99
CA ASP A 53 11.22 4.55 -6.63
C ASP A 53 11.10 4.21 -8.12
N LYS A 54 12.25 4.09 -8.82
CA LYS A 54 12.34 3.77 -10.25
C LYS A 54 11.85 2.37 -10.61
N MET A 55 11.68 1.48 -9.63
CA MET A 55 11.16 0.13 -9.83
C MET A 55 9.64 0.10 -9.95
N TYR A 56 8.97 1.18 -9.54
CA TYR A 56 7.52 1.27 -9.48
C TYR A 56 7.02 2.33 -10.46
N LYS A 57 5.78 2.15 -10.93
CA LYS A 57 5.10 3.13 -11.80
C LYS A 57 3.70 3.40 -11.28
N VAL A 58 3.28 4.66 -11.33
CA VAL A 58 1.89 5.03 -11.07
C VAL A 58 0.99 4.34 -12.10
N GLY A 59 -0.12 3.79 -11.64
CA GLY A 59 -1.04 2.97 -12.43
C GLY A 59 -0.63 1.51 -12.59
N GLN A 60 0.54 1.09 -12.09
CA GLN A 60 0.97 -0.30 -12.15
C GLN A 60 0.08 -1.18 -11.26
N GLU A 61 -0.34 -2.32 -11.81
CA GLU A 61 -1.17 -3.30 -11.12
C GLU A 61 -0.44 -4.62 -10.96
N PHE A 62 -0.53 -5.23 -9.78
CA PHE A 62 0.06 -6.54 -9.50
C PHE A 62 -0.49 -7.15 -8.21
N ASP A 63 -0.28 -8.45 -8.05
CA ASP A 63 -0.58 -9.17 -6.83
C ASP A 63 0.53 -8.97 -5.79
N LEU A 64 0.13 -8.50 -4.61
CA LEU A 64 1.01 -8.23 -3.48
C LEU A 64 0.75 -9.24 -2.37
N LYS A 65 1.80 -9.91 -1.90
CA LYS A 65 1.71 -10.86 -0.80
C LYS A 65 1.71 -10.13 0.55
N LEU A 66 0.52 -9.94 1.12
CA LEU A 66 0.26 -9.10 2.29
C LEU A 66 1.17 -9.39 3.49
N GLY A 67 1.53 -10.65 3.72
CA GLY A 67 2.33 -11.06 4.89
C GLY A 67 3.75 -10.48 4.95
N TYR A 68 4.25 -9.89 3.87
CA TYR A 68 5.57 -9.24 3.83
C TYR A 68 5.52 -7.72 3.98
N TYR A 69 4.34 -7.13 3.91
CA TYR A 69 4.17 -5.69 3.84
C TYR A 69 3.30 -5.20 4.99
N LYS A 70 3.48 -3.93 5.35
CA LYS A 70 2.59 -3.23 6.28
C LYS A 70 1.75 -2.23 5.51
N PHE A 71 0.48 -2.19 5.85
CA PHE A 71 -0.50 -1.27 5.27
C PHE A 71 -0.92 -0.26 6.31
N TYR A 72 -0.68 1.00 5.99
CA TYR A 72 -1.09 2.13 6.79
C TYR A 72 -2.20 2.87 6.06
N GLU A 73 -3.32 3.15 6.73
CA GLU A 73 -4.37 3.98 6.13
C GLU A 73 -3.75 5.33 5.72
N ALA A 74 -3.77 5.60 4.41
CA ALA A 74 -3.39 6.90 3.89
C ALA A 74 -4.60 7.81 4.08
N GLU A 75 -4.47 8.82 4.94
CA GLU A 75 -5.50 9.86 5.06
C GLU A 75 -5.66 10.53 3.69
N THR A 76 -6.70 10.12 2.97
CA THR A 76 -7.20 10.88 1.83
C THR A 76 -7.90 12.06 2.47
N ASN A 77 -7.19 13.18 2.61
CA ASN A 77 -7.83 14.46 2.93
C ASN A 77 -8.92 14.68 1.86
N GLN A 78 -10.18 14.45 2.26
CA GLN A 78 -11.35 14.92 1.54
C GLN A 78 -11.49 16.43 1.72
#